data_AF-A0AAG5DLC5-F1
#
_entry.id   AF-A0AAG5DLC5-F1
#
_cell.length_a   1.000
_cell.length_b   1.000
_cell.length_c   1.000
_cell.angle_alpha   90.00
_cell.angle_beta   90.00
_cell.angle_gamma   90.00
#
_symmetry.space_group_name_H-M   'P 1'
#
loop_
_entity.id
_entity.type
_entity.pdbx_description
1 polymer ?
#
loop_
_entity_poly.entity_id
_entity_poly.type
_entity_poly.pdbx_seq_one_letter_code
_entity_poly.pdbx_strand_id
1 'polypeptide(L)'
;MRNRHVGAHLMNDYSSRSHTILTVHITSEQQAEGGVFISKQGKINFVDLAGSEMTKKTHSEGKTLEEANNINKSLMVLGYCIASLSDSKKRSGHIPYRDSKLTKLLADSL
;
A
#
# COMPACT_ATOMS: atom_id res chain seq x y z
N MET A 1 1.04 2.52 16.39
CA MET A 1 0.56 3.53 15.42
C MET A 1 0.77 4.98 15.89
N ARG A 2 1.90 5.30 16.54
CA ARG A 2 2.17 6.67 17.08
C ARG A 2 2.72 7.67 16.05
N ASN A 3 3.17 7.18 14.87
CA ASN A 3 3.81 7.99 13.82
C ASN A 3 2.93 8.15 12.55
N ARG A 4 1.63 7.86 12.63
CA ARG A 4 0.70 8.08 11.52
C ARG A 4 0.50 9.59 11.38
N HIS A 5 0.80 10.17 10.22
CA HIS A 5 0.55 11.59 10.01
C HIS A 5 -0.96 11.78 9.83
N VAL A 6 -1.55 12.53 10.75
CA VAL A 6 -2.94 12.96 10.74
C VAL A 6 -2.95 14.47 10.55
N GLY A 7 -3.73 14.94 9.59
CA GLY A 7 -3.89 16.36 9.34
C GLY A 7 -5.36 16.71 9.16
N ALA A 8 -5.81 17.78 9.80
CA ALA A 8 -7.18 18.26 9.68
C ALA A 8 -7.42 19.01 8.35
N HIS A 9 -8.53 18.71 7.70
CA HIS A 9 -9.09 19.50 6.59
C HIS A 9 -10.56 19.77 6.80
N LEU A 10 -11.08 20.82 6.12
CA LEU A 10 -12.48 21.26 6.17
C LEU A 10 -13.53 20.14 5.92
N MET A 11 -13.15 18.99 5.35
CA MET A 11 -14.03 17.84 5.13
C MET A 11 -13.78 16.65 6.06
N ASN A 12 -12.68 16.59 6.82
CA ASN A 12 -12.42 15.49 7.75
C ASN A 12 -11.32 15.87 8.78
N ASP A 13 -11.66 15.90 10.06
CA ASP A 13 -10.74 16.19 11.17
C ASP A 13 -9.71 15.06 11.40
N TYR A 14 -9.98 13.86 10.88
CA TYR A 14 -9.16 12.65 11.05
C TYR A 14 -8.77 11.99 9.71
N SER A 15 -8.54 12.79 8.66
CA SER A 15 -8.01 12.25 7.40
C SER A 15 -6.59 11.69 7.63
N SER A 16 -6.42 10.45 7.20
CA SER A 16 -5.18 9.70 7.35
C SER A 16 -4.34 9.99 6.12
N ARG A 17 -3.26 10.76 6.28
CA ARG A 17 -2.50 11.30 5.14
C ARG A 17 -1.27 10.48 4.76
N SER A 18 -1.14 9.31 5.36
CA SER A 18 -0.04 8.37 5.11
C SER A 18 -0.58 6.96 4.95
N HIS A 19 -0.02 6.20 4.01
CA HIS A 19 -0.23 4.76 3.92
C HIS A 19 0.59 4.03 4.98
N THR A 20 0.03 3.00 5.59
CA THR A 20 0.73 2.15 6.56
C THR A 20 0.69 0.71 6.09
N ILE A 21 1.86 0.05 6.08
CA ILE A 21 1.98 -1.38 5.83
C ILE A 21 2.60 -2.00 7.08
N LEU A 22 1.89 -2.95 7.68
CA LEU A 22 2.40 -3.81 8.73
C LEU A 22 2.54 -5.23 8.18
N THR A 23 3.77 -5.71 8.09
CA THR A 23 4.05 -7.08 7.68
C THR A 23 4.35 -7.94 8.90
N VAL A 24 3.59 -9.03 9.06
CA VAL A 24 3.82 -10.06 10.07
C VAL A 24 4.42 -11.28 9.37
N HIS A 25 5.62 -11.66 9.79
CA HIS A 25 6.29 -12.89 9.37
C HIS A 25 6.08 -13.95 10.45
N ILE A 26 5.60 -15.13 10.03
CA ILE A 26 5.34 -16.27 10.91
C ILE A 26 6.27 -17.39 10.46
N THR A 27 7.11 -17.89 11.36
CA THR A 27 7.95 -19.06 11.12
C THR A 27 7.54 -20.15 12.08
N SER A 28 7.30 -21.35 11.57
CA SER A 28 6.99 -22.55 12.35
C SER A 28 7.98 -23.64 11.98
N GLU A 29 8.69 -24.16 12.95
CA GLU A 29 9.62 -25.27 12.78
C GLU A 29 9.05 -26.50 13.45
N GLN A 30 8.95 -27.60 12.69
CA GLN A 30 8.47 -28.87 13.18
C GLN A 30 9.55 -29.92 12.93
N GLN A 31 9.97 -30.62 13.98
CA GLN A 31 10.90 -31.73 13.84
C GLN A 31 10.21 -32.89 13.09
N ALA A 32 10.89 -33.39 12.07
CA ALA A 32 10.56 -34.58 11.32
C ALA A 32 11.48 -35.74 11.72
N GLU A 33 11.25 -36.93 11.17
CA GLU A 33 12.13 -38.08 11.40
C GLU A 33 13.57 -37.82 10.93
N GLY A 34 14.52 -38.48 11.59
CA GLY A 34 15.94 -38.43 11.21
C GLY A 34 16.66 -37.13 11.57
N GLY A 35 16.12 -36.30 12.48
CA GLY A 35 16.75 -35.05 12.90
C GLY A 35 16.61 -33.89 11.91
N VAL A 36 15.74 -34.04 10.92
CA VAL A 36 15.39 -32.99 9.95
C VAL A 36 14.31 -32.08 10.56
N PHE A 37 14.37 -30.78 10.28
CA PHE A 37 13.31 -29.82 10.63
C PHE A 37 12.58 -29.38 9.36
N ILE A 38 11.25 -29.43 9.40
CA ILE A 38 10.38 -28.82 8.40
C ILE A 38 10.08 -27.39 8.87
N SER A 39 10.57 -26.41 8.12
CA SER A 39 10.26 -24.99 8.35
C SER A 39 9.12 -24.55 7.43
N LYS A 40 8.06 -23.99 8.02
CA LYS A 40 6.94 -23.34 7.33
C LYS A 40 7.03 -21.84 7.58
N GLN A 41 6.95 -21.06 6.52
CA GLN A 41 6.98 -19.60 6.58
C GLN A 41 5.66 -19.03 6.06
N GLY A 42 5.09 -18.09 6.79
CA GLY A 42 3.92 -17.30 6.41
C GLY A 42 4.25 -15.82 6.43
N LYS A 43 3.65 -15.06 5.51
CA LYS A 43 3.74 -13.60 5.46
C LYS A 43 2.33 -13.04 5.37
N ILE A 44 1.97 -12.15 6.30
CA ILE A 44 0.68 -11.45 6.31
C ILE A 44 0.96 -9.96 6.23
N ASN A 45 0.35 -9.27 5.25
CA ASN A 45 0.44 -7.82 5.12
C ASN A 45 -0.90 -7.18 5.52
N PHE A 46 -0.88 -6.35 6.56
CA PHE A 46 -1.98 -5.47 6.92
C PHE A 46 -1.71 -4.09 6.33
N VAL A 47 -2.55 -3.70 5.36
CA VAL A 47 -2.36 -2.45 4.60
C VAL A 47 -3.52 -1.51 4.93
N ASP A 48 -3.17 -0.34 5.48
CA ASP A 48 -4.09 0.77 5.73
C ASP A 48 -3.72 1.90 4.76
N LEU A 49 -4.65 2.28 3.88
CA LEU A 49 -4.42 3.27 2.85
C LEU A 49 -4.99 4.63 3.27
N ALA A 50 -4.26 5.68 2.89
CA ALA A 50 -4.76 7.05 3.00
C ALA A 50 -6.00 7.26 2.11
N GLY A 51 -6.77 8.31 2.42
CA GLY A 51 -7.97 8.64 1.68
C GLY A 51 -7.70 9.09 0.24
N SER A 52 -8.65 8.81 -0.65
CA SER A 52 -8.62 9.24 -2.06
C SER A 52 -9.43 10.51 -2.30
N GLU A 53 -9.37 11.47 -1.38
CA GLU A 53 -10.19 12.68 -1.44
C GLU A 53 -9.87 13.58 -2.65
N MET A 54 -10.91 14.25 -3.16
CA MET A 54 -10.79 15.17 -4.28
C MET A 54 -10.30 16.54 -3.81
N THR A 55 -9.07 16.89 -4.18
CA THR A 55 -8.39 18.15 -3.78
C THR A 55 -9.18 19.42 -4.12
N LYS A 56 -9.99 19.40 -5.19
CA LYS A 56 -10.89 20.50 -5.57
C LYS A 56 -11.99 20.78 -4.53
N LYS A 57 -12.40 19.76 -3.78
CA LYS A 57 -13.45 19.87 -2.74
C LYS A 57 -12.88 20.24 -1.38
N THR A 58 -11.61 19.93 -1.13
CA THR A 58 -10.95 20.20 0.16
C THR A 58 -10.35 21.59 0.26
N HIS A 59 -10.35 22.37 -0.83
CA HIS A 59 -9.71 23.69 -0.91
C HIS A 59 -8.27 23.67 -0.37
N SER A 60 -7.55 22.57 -0.63
CA SER A 60 -6.16 22.40 -0.19
C SER A 60 -5.24 23.33 -0.97
N GLU A 61 -4.34 24.04 -0.27
CA GLU A 61 -3.41 25.00 -0.86
C GLU A 61 -1.95 24.71 -0.46
N GLY A 62 -0.99 25.18 -1.27
CA GLY A 62 0.44 25.07 -0.98
C GLY A 62 0.90 23.63 -0.67
N LYS A 63 1.62 23.46 0.46
CA LYS A 63 2.19 22.16 0.88
C LYS A 63 1.13 21.07 1.07
N THR A 64 -0.07 21.47 1.48
CA THR A 64 -1.17 20.56 1.68
C THR A 64 -1.69 20.00 0.35
N LEU A 65 -1.79 20.84 -0.68
CA LEU A 65 -2.18 20.38 -2.01
C LEU A 65 -1.15 19.41 -2.58
N GLU A 66 0.13 19.69 -2.36
CA GLU A 66 1.24 18.80 -2.74
C GLU A 66 1.15 17.44 -2.04
N GLU A 67 0.89 17.43 -0.72
CA GLU A 67 0.66 16.21 0.05
C GLU A 67 -0.52 15.40 -0.49
N ALA A 68 -1.69 16.04 -0.68
CA ALA A 68 -2.88 15.38 -1.19
C ALA A 68 -2.69 14.84 -2.62
N ASN A 69 -1.96 15.56 -3.48
CA ASN A 69 -1.60 15.08 -4.82
C ASN A 69 -0.68 13.85 -4.75
N ASN A 70 0.27 13.81 -3.83
CA ASN A 70 1.15 12.66 -3.64
C ASN A 70 0.39 11.42 -3.15
N ILE A 71 -0.56 11.60 -2.21
CA ILE A 71 -1.47 10.55 -1.76
C ILE A 71 -2.25 10.00 -2.95
N ASN A 72 -2.95 10.87 -3.68
CA ASN A 72 -3.77 10.47 -4.83
C ASN A 72 -2.93 9.81 -5.94
N LYS A 73 -1.72 10.30 -6.19
CA LYS A 73 -0.80 9.66 -7.15
C LYS A 73 -0.50 8.23 -6.76
N SER A 74 -0.15 7.97 -5.50
CA SER A 74 0.18 6.62 -5.04
C SER A 74 -1.01 5.65 -5.13
N LEU A 75 -2.23 6.12 -4.85
CA LEU A 75 -3.47 5.35 -4.99
C LEU A 75 -3.85 5.11 -6.46
N MET A 76 -3.64 6.11 -7.34
CA MET A 76 -3.87 5.97 -8.77
C MET A 76 -2.94 4.91 -9.38
N VAL A 77 -1.65 4.94 -9.05
CA VAL A 77 -0.68 3.93 -9.51
C VAL A 77 -1.07 2.54 -9.00
N LEU A 78 -1.54 2.41 -7.76
CA LEU A 78 -2.08 1.15 -7.24
C LEU A 78 -3.25 0.64 -8.08
N GLY A 79 -4.20 1.52 -8.41
CA GLY A 79 -5.31 1.20 -9.32
C GLY A 79 -4.84 0.73 -10.70
N TYR A 80 -3.82 1.38 -11.27
CA TYR A 80 -3.24 0.98 -12.56
C TYR A 80 -2.55 -0.38 -12.50
N CYS A 81 -1.83 -0.70 -11.43
CA CYS A 81 -1.25 -2.03 -11.24
C CYS A 81 -2.34 -3.11 -11.21
N ILE A 82 -3.38 -2.91 -10.39
CA ILE A 82 -4.50 -3.87 -10.27
C ILE A 82 -5.25 -4.04 -11.60
N ALA A 83 -5.53 -2.94 -12.30
CA ALA A 83 -6.19 -2.99 -13.60
C ALA A 83 -5.34 -3.74 -14.64
N SER A 84 -4.03 -3.53 -14.63
CA SER A 84 -3.10 -4.22 -15.54
C SER A 84 -2.97 -5.71 -15.24
N LEU A 85 -3.01 -6.09 -13.96
CA LEU A 85 -3.01 -7.49 -13.52
C LEU A 85 -4.30 -8.23 -13.85
N SER A 86 -5.43 -7.52 -13.81
CA SER A 86 -6.76 -8.08 -14.07
C SER A 86 -7.04 -8.28 -15.57
N ASP A 87 -6.40 -7.49 -16.43
CA ASP A 87 -6.54 -7.60 -17.88
C ASP A 87 -5.55 -8.65 -18.44
N SER A 88 -6.08 -9.76 -18.94
CA SER A 88 -5.29 -10.88 -19.48
C SER A 88 -4.36 -10.50 -20.63
N LYS A 89 -4.67 -9.44 -21.38
CA LYS A 89 -3.81 -8.93 -22.46
C LYS A 89 -2.66 -8.07 -21.94
N LYS A 90 -2.85 -7.39 -20.80
CA LYS A 90 -1.84 -6.51 -20.20
C LYS A 90 -1.00 -7.21 -19.15
N ARG A 91 -1.50 -8.31 -18.57
CA ARG A 91 -0.79 -9.08 -17.54
C ARG A 91 0.55 -9.65 -18.01
N SER A 92 0.71 -9.93 -19.29
CA SER A 92 1.98 -10.35 -19.89
C SER A 92 2.93 -9.19 -20.20
N GLY A 93 2.46 -7.94 -20.09
CA GLY A 93 3.23 -6.73 -20.32
C GLY A 93 3.87 -6.14 -19.06
N HIS A 94 4.47 -4.97 -19.21
CA HIS A 94 5.07 -4.24 -18.09
C HIS A 94 4.00 -3.70 -17.15
N ILE A 95 4.10 -4.07 -15.86
CA ILE A 95 3.23 -3.55 -14.79
C ILE A 95 4.00 -2.47 -14.00
N PRO A 96 3.43 -1.25 -13.83
CA PRO A 96 4.15 -0.09 -13.31
C PRO A 96 4.30 -0.08 -11.77
N TYR A 97 4.74 -1.18 -11.18
CA TYR A 97 4.98 -1.27 -9.73
C TYR A 97 6.02 -0.26 -9.22
N ARG A 98 6.89 0.27 -10.11
CA ARG A 98 7.96 1.20 -9.72
C ARG A 98 7.52 2.67 -9.67
N ASP A 99 6.32 2.98 -10.16
CA ASP A 99 5.85 4.38 -10.30
C ASP A 99 5.39 4.98 -8.96
N SER A 100 5.27 4.15 -7.91
CA SER A 100 5.01 4.57 -6.53
C SER A 100 5.76 3.67 -5.55
N LYS A 101 6.21 4.23 -4.42
CA LYS A 101 6.81 3.43 -3.33
C LYS A 101 5.81 2.43 -2.78
N LEU A 102 4.52 2.77 -2.73
CA LEU A 102 3.45 1.90 -2.26
C LEU A 102 3.35 0.64 -3.13
N THR A 103 3.25 0.80 -4.45
CA THR A 103 3.15 -0.34 -5.36
C THR A 103 4.43 -1.13 -5.46
N LYS A 104 5.60 -0.50 -5.25
CA LYS A 104 6.87 -1.21 -5.15
C LYS A 104 6.94 -2.12 -3.93
N LEU A 105 6.42 -1.67 -2.79
CA LEU A 105 6.36 -2.46 -1.55
C LEU A 105 5.34 -3.59 -1.62
N LEU A 106 4.25 -3.38 -2.37
CA LEU A 106 3.17 -4.36 -2.54
C LEU A 106 3.36 -5.27 -3.76
N ALA A 107 4.44 -5.11 -4.53
CA ALA A 107 4.65 -5.82 -5.79
C ALA A 107 4.70 -7.35 -5.63
N ASP A 108 5.06 -7.84 -4.45
CA ASP A 108 5.09 -9.28 -4.14
C ASP A 108 3.72 -9.84 -3.71
N SER A 109 2.76 -8.97 -3.44
CA SER A 109 1.46 -9.28 -2.86
C SER A 109 0.27 -8.95 -3.79
N LEU A 110 0.52 -8.17 -4.85
CA LEU A 110 -0.43 -7.74 -5.88
C LEU A 110 -0.27 -8.56 -7.16
#